data_AF-A0A328FD48-F1
#
_entry.id   AF-A0A328FD48-F1
#
_cell.length_a   1.000
_cell.length_b   1.000
_cell.length_c   1.000
_cell.angle_alpha   90.00
_cell.angle_beta   90.00
_cell.angle_gamma   90.00
#
_symmetry.space_group_name_H-M   'P 1'
#
loop_
_entity.id
_entity.type
_entity.pdbx_description
1 polymer ?
#
loop_
_entity_poly.entity_id
_entity_poly.type
_entity_poly.pdbx_seq_one_letter_code
_entity_poly.pdbx_strand_id
1 'polypeptide(L)'
;MKYLWWTTQVLCLLISLFFFVFGVDLIRGAYGLDDPFSFIMTFFAASFIILISLTLTLVFVIKMIRVYRCLKPSKAQEERS
;
A
#
# COMPACT_ATOMS: atom_id res chain seq x y z
N MET A 1 -10.55 21.84 5.87
CA MET A 1 -9.73 20.92 5.05
C MET A 1 -9.48 19.54 5.71
N LYS A 2 -10.37 19.05 6.60
CA LYS A 2 -10.22 17.71 7.22
C LYS A 2 -10.69 16.56 6.30
N TYR A 3 -11.68 16.83 5.45
CA TYR A 3 -12.29 15.83 4.56
C TYR A 3 -11.34 15.33 3.46
N LEU A 4 -10.58 16.23 2.82
CA LEU A 4 -9.59 15.86 1.81
C LEU A 4 -8.56 14.85 2.36
N TRP A 5 -8.17 14.98 3.63
CA TRP A 5 -7.20 14.08 4.23
C TRP A 5 -7.75 12.67 4.44
N TRP A 6 -9.04 12.56 4.81
CA TRP A 6 -9.71 11.28 4.99
C TRP A 6 -10.02 10.62 3.63
N THR A 7 -10.48 11.40 2.65
CA THR A 7 -10.70 10.94 1.27
C THR A 7 -9.42 10.41 0.63
N THR A 8 -8.29 11.13 0.74
CA THR A 8 -7.01 10.65 0.23
C THR A 8 -6.57 9.36 0.92
N GLN A 9 -6.87 9.20 2.21
CA GLN A 9 -6.54 7.97 2.92
C GLN A 9 -7.36 6.80 2.36
N VAL A 10 -8.69 6.91 2.28
CA VAL A 10 -9.56 5.87 1.68
C VAL A 10 -9.15 5.56 0.24
N LEU A 11 -8.88 6.59 -0.56
CA LEU A 11 -8.47 6.44 -1.96
C LEU A 11 -7.12 5.72 -2.10
N CYS A 12 -6.12 6.05 -1.27
CA CYS A 12 -4.82 5.37 -1.27
C CYS A 12 -4.95 3.89 -0.88
N LEU A 13 -5.80 3.56 0.11
CA LEU A 13 -6.04 2.18 0.52
C LEU A 13 -6.66 1.39 -0.64
N LEU A 14 -7.66 1.97 -1.30
CA LEU A 14 -8.35 1.35 -2.43
C LEU A 14 -7.41 1.14 -3.63
N ILE A 15 -6.60 2.15 -3.98
CA ILE A 15 -5.59 2.07 -5.05
C ILE A 15 -4.53 1.00 -4.72
N SER A 16 -4.06 0.94 -3.48
CA SER A 16 -3.05 -0.04 -3.07
C SER A 16 -3.56 -1.47 -3.16
N LEU A 17 -4.80 -1.72 -2.72
CA LEU A 17 -5.42 -3.04 -2.84
C LEU A 17 -5.60 -3.45 -4.30
N PHE A 18 -6.05 -2.52 -5.15
CA PHE A 18 -6.19 -2.74 -6.58
C PHE A 18 -4.84 -3.09 -7.23
N PHE A 19 -3.80 -2.31 -6.95
CA PHE A 19 -2.45 -2.54 -7.49
C PHE A 19 -1.82 -3.85 -7.01
N PHE A 20 -2.11 -4.26 -5.77
CA PHE A 20 -1.63 -5.54 -5.24
C PHE A 20 -2.25 -6.72 -6.00
N VAL A 21 -3.58 -6.73 -6.16
CA VAL A 21 -4.29 -7.78 -6.93
C VAL A 21 -3.84 -7.78 -8.39
N PHE A 22 -3.73 -6.60 -9.00
CA PHE A 22 -3.23 -6.46 -10.37
C PHE A 22 -1.80 -7.00 -10.53
N GLY A 23 -0.92 -6.74 -9.57
CA GLY A 23 0.45 -7.29 -9.59
C GLY A 23 0.46 -8.82 -9.56
N VAL A 24 -0.39 -9.45 -8.75
CA VAL A 24 -0.54 -10.92 -8.70
C VAL A 24 -1.09 -11.47 -10.01
N ASP A 25 -2.10 -10.81 -10.58
CA ASP A 25 -2.68 -11.20 -11.87
C ASP A 25 -1.64 -11.11 -13.01
N LEU A 26 -0.79 -10.08 -12.97
CA LEU A 26 0.28 -9.89 -13.94
C LEU A 26 1.36 -10.98 -13.84
N ILE A 27 1.72 -11.40 -12.62
CA ILE A 27 2.59 -12.56 -12.41
C ILE A 27 1.95 -13.81 -13.01
N ARG A 28 0.64 -14.02 -12.79
CA ARG A 28 -0.08 -15.17 -13.35
C ARG A 28 -0.09 -15.16 -14.88
N GLY A 29 -0.21 -13.99 -15.49
CA GLY A 29 -0.06 -13.79 -16.93
C GLY A 29 1.35 -14.13 -17.41
N ALA A 30 2.39 -13.73 -16.68
CA ALA A 30 3.77 -14.06 -17.01
C ALA A 30 4.01 -15.58 -17.10
N TYR A 31 3.45 -16.35 -16.17
CA TYR A 31 3.56 -17.82 -16.17
C TYR A 31 2.93 -18.51 -17.39
N GLY A 32 2.07 -17.81 -18.15
CA GLY A 32 1.47 -18.33 -19.37
C GLY A 32 2.27 -18.06 -20.65
N LEU A 33 3.40 -17.34 -20.58
CA LEU A 33 4.22 -17.07 -21.76
C LEU A 33 5.28 -18.17 -21.94
N ASP A 34 5.20 -18.89 -23.05
CA ASP A 34 6.16 -19.94 -23.45
C ASP A 34 7.58 -19.39 -23.76
N ASP A 35 7.71 -18.08 -24.00
CA ASP A 35 8.96 -17.46 -24.41
C ASP A 35 9.74 -16.88 -23.19
N PRO A 36 10.95 -17.39 -22.89
CA PRO A 36 11.66 -17.11 -21.63
C PRO A 36 12.03 -15.63 -21.46
N PHE A 37 12.24 -14.90 -22.57
CA PHE A 37 12.56 -13.48 -22.52
C PHE A 37 11.35 -12.65 -22.09
N SER A 38 10.19 -13.00 -22.62
CA SER A 38 8.92 -12.36 -22.31
C SER A 38 8.46 -12.67 -20.89
N PHE A 39 8.67 -13.91 -20.42
CA PHE A 39 8.47 -14.29 -19.02
C PHE A 39 9.26 -13.40 -18.06
N ILE A 40 10.57 -13.23 -18.29
CA ILE A 40 11.42 -12.44 -17.38
C ILE A 40 11.00 -10.97 -17.37
N MET A 41 10.61 -10.42 -18.53
CA MET A 41 10.18 -9.04 -18.65
C MET A 41 8.89 -8.79 -17.85
N THR A 42 7.89 -9.66 -18.02
CA THR A 42 6.61 -9.54 -17.33
C THR A 42 6.74 -9.82 -15.84
N PHE A 43 7.53 -10.82 -15.45
CA PHE A 43 7.81 -11.13 -14.03
C PHE A 43 8.51 -9.96 -13.32
N PHE A 44 9.49 -9.34 -13.97
CA PHE A 44 10.23 -8.22 -13.41
C PHE A 44 9.35 -6.97 -13.30
N ALA A 45 8.56 -6.67 -14.32
CA ALA A 45 7.57 -5.59 -14.28
C ALA A 45 6.54 -5.82 -13.16
N ALA A 46 6.01 -7.03 -13.04
CA ALA A 46 5.05 -7.39 -11.99
C ALA A 46 5.66 -7.27 -10.59
N SER A 47 6.92 -7.69 -10.42
CA SER A 47 7.66 -7.54 -9.17
C SER A 47 7.80 -6.07 -8.75
N PHE A 48 8.11 -5.17 -9.69
CA PHE A 48 8.13 -3.73 -9.39
C PHE A 48 6.76 -3.18 -9.04
N ILE A 49 5.71 -3.58 -9.76
CA ILE A 49 4.32 -3.18 -9.47
C ILE A 49 3.94 -3.59 -8.04
N ILE A 50 4.28 -4.81 -7.63
CA ILE A 50 4.04 -5.29 -6.27
C ILE A 50 4.86 -4.48 -5.25
N LEU A 51 6.15 -4.23 -5.51
CA LEU A 51 7.01 -3.44 -4.60
C LEU A 51 6.49 -2.01 -4.41
N ILE A 52 6.09 -1.36 -5.51
CA ILE A 52 5.49 -0.02 -5.48
C ILE A 52 4.19 -0.06 -4.68
N SER A 53 3.32 -1.04 -4.95
CA SER A 53 2.07 -1.23 -4.20
C SER A 53 2.32 -1.39 -2.71
N LEU A 54 3.27 -2.25 -2.31
CA LEU A 54 3.64 -2.49 -0.92
C LEU A 54 4.18 -1.23 -0.24
N THR A 55 5.00 -0.47 -0.97
CA THR A 55 5.55 0.81 -0.48
C THR A 55 4.44 1.82 -0.25
N LEU A 56 3.45 1.91 -1.15
CA LEU A 56 2.26 2.75 -0.94
C LEU A 56 1.48 2.29 0.30
N THR A 57 1.26 0.98 0.48
CA THR A 57 0.61 0.44 1.68
C THR A 57 1.39 0.84 2.95
N LEU A 58 2.71 0.70 2.96
CA LEU A 58 3.56 1.07 4.09
C LEU A 58 3.46 2.56 4.43
N VAL A 59 3.56 3.43 3.42
CA VAL A 59 3.39 4.88 3.60
C VAL A 59 2.02 5.19 4.18
N PHE A 60 0.97 4.51 3.72
CA PHE A 60 -0.38 4.61 4.25
C PHE A 60 -0.46 4.18 5.71
N VAL A 61 0.09 3.01 6.08
CA VAL A 61 0.11 2.52 7.47
C VAL A 61 0.85 3.50 8.39
N ILE A 62 1.98 4.04 7.96
CA ILE A 62 2.75 5.04 8.73
C ILE A 62 1.93 6.32 8.92
N LYS A 63 1.29 6.82 7.85
CA LYS A 63 0.38 7.98 7.90
C LYS A 63 -0.74 7.73 8.91
N MET A 64 -1.39 6.58 8.82
CA MET A 64 -2.47 6.15 9.71
C MET A 64 -2.00 6.13 11.18
N ILE A 65 -0.86 5.50 11.48
CA ILE A 65 -0.28 5.45 12.83
C ILE A 65 0.04 6.85 13.36
N ARG A 66 0.55 7.77 12.53
CA ARG A 66 0.75 9.17 12.93
C ARG A 66 -0.57 9.84 13.31
N VAL A 67 -1.65 9.60 12.57
CA VAL A 67 -3.00 10.12 12.91
C VAL A 67 -3.46 9.58 14.25
N TYR A 68 -3.39 8.25 14.44
CA TYR A 68 -3.81 7.61 15.69
C TYR A 68 -2.99 8.07 16.88
N ARG A 69 -1.68 8.32 16.71
CA ARG A 69 -0.84 8.92 17.75
C ARG A 69 -1.23 10.36 18.06
N CYS A 70 -1.65 11.16 17.08
CA CYS A 70 -2.22 12.49 17.33
C CYS A 70 -3.60 12.45 18.01
N LEU A 71 -4.38 11.39 17.81
CA LEU A 71 -5.70 11.20 18.42
C LEU A 71 -5.68 10.51 19.78
N LYS A 72 -4.53 10.01 20.24
CA LYS A 72 -4.36 9.57 21.62
C LYS A 72 -3.90 10.78 22.44
N PRO A 73 -4.81 11.62 23.00
CA PRO A 73 -4.36 12.54 24.02
C PRO A 73 -3.81 11.70 25.16
N SER A 74 -2.70 12.16 25.68
CA SER A 74 -2.09 11.76 26.95
C SER A 74 -2.95 10.83 27.83
N LYS A 75 -2.64 9.54 27.81
CA LYS A 75 -2.95 8.64 28.94
C LYS A 75 -1.73 8.50 29.86
N ALA A 76 -0.83 9.50 29.85
CA ALA A 76 0.40 9.52 30.65
C ALA A 76 0.53 10.78 31.53
N GLN A 77 -0.54 11.58 31.66
CA GLN A 77 -0.58 12.77 32.53
C GLN A 77 -1.63 12.66 33.66
N GLU A 78 -2.29 11.51 33.84
CA GLU A 78 -3.33 11.29 34.87
C GLU A 78 -2.95 10.26 35.94
N GLU A 79 -1.67 9.86 36.03
CA GLU A 79 -1.13 9.03 37.15
C GLU A 79 -0.11 9.81 38.01
N ARG A 80 -0.11 11.14 37.96
CA ARG A 80 0.75 11.97 38.82
C ARG A 80 0.09 13.29 39.27
N SER A 81 -1.21 13.24 39.57
CA SER A 81 -1.88 14.30 40.34
C SER A 81 -2.52 13.72 41.59
#